data_AF-A0A3P6RXR2-F1
#
_entry.id   AF-A0A3P6RXR2-F1
#
_cell.length_a   1.000
_cell.length_b   1.000
_cell.length_c   1.000
_cell.angle_alpha   90.00
_cell.angle_beta   90.00
_cell.angle_gamma   90.00
#
_symmetry.space_group_name_H-M   'P 1'
#
loop_
_entity.id
_entity.type
_entity.pdbx_description
1 polymer ?
#
loop_
_entity_poly.entity_id
_entity_poly.type
_entity_poly.pdbx_seq_one_letter_code
_entity_poly.pdbx_strand_id
1 'polypeptide(L)'
;MPALSAAEVLKAWEASPTVLKPTPKEKIVPVKGKRNILITSALPYVNNVPHLGNIIGCVLSADVFARYCRLRGYETLYICGTDEYGTATETKALQEGVTPKEICDKFHVIHKSIYEWFNIEFDKFGRTTTPQQTEIAQDIFLKLHKNGFTSSLSIDQLHCQKCDKFLADRFVTGICPFCGFDDARGDQCDACGRLINAVELKSPKCHICKVFVDFYLLSLFLMLKKCLLSSWHLIEIAKPDTRWSPNAIAIVKGWIKGGLEKRCITRDLKWGTAVPLAGYENKVFYVWFDAPIGYLSITKCLLGDNWEKWWKNPEEVELFNFLGKDNVAFHGVMFPCTQLGARDNYTIVNHVCATE
;
A
#
# COMPACT_ATOMS: atom_id res chain seq x y z
N MET A 1 7.43 -27.87 -23.88
CA MET A 1 8.52 -27.92 -24.89
C MET A 1 8.88 -29.39 -25.09
N PRO A 2 9.09 -29.86 -26.33
CA PRO A 2 9.61 -31.21 -26.56
C PRO A 2 11.00 -31.36 -25.92
N ALA A 3 11.33 -32.57 -25.46
CA ALA A 3 12.64 -32.86 -24.90
C ALA A 3 13.70 -32.80 -26.00
N LEU A 4 14.82 -32.11 -25.72
CA LEU A 4 15.98 -32.10 -26.62
C LEU A 4 16.55 -33.52 -26.75
N SER A 5 16.94 -33.90 -27.95
CA SER A 5 17.69 -35.14 -28.20
C SER A 5 19.10 -35.06 -27.59
N ALA A 6 19.70 -36.22 -27.30
CA ALA A 6 21.07 -36.27 -26.78
C ALA A 6 22.08 -35.58 -27.72
N ALA A 7 21.87 -35.66 -29.03
CA ALA A 7 22.70 -34.99 -30.03
C ALA A 7 22.58 -33.46 -29.96
N GLU A 8 21.37 -32.93 -29.74
CA GLU A 8 21.16 -31.49 -29.56
C GLU A 8 21.78 -30.97 -28.27
N VAL A 9 21.72 -31.75 -27.18
CA VAL A 9 22.38 -31.42 -25.91
C VAL A 9 23.91 -31.39 -26.07
N LEU A 10 24.48 -32.42 -26.70
CA LEU A 10 25.93 -32.50 -26.93
C LEU A 10 26.41 -31.33 -27.81
N LYS A 11 25.68 -31.05 -28.90
CA LYS A 11 25.97 -29.92 -29.78
C LYS A 11 25.91 -28.58 -29.04
N ALA A 12 24.93 -28.39 -28.15
CA ALA A 12 24.82 -27.17 -27.35
C ALA A 12 25.96 -27.03 -26.33
N TRP A 13 26.38 -28.14 -25.70
CA TRP A 13 27.51 -28.17 -24.77
C TRP A 13 28.82 -27.79 -25.47
N GLU A 14 29.09 -28.41 -26.62
CA GLU A 14 30.28 -28.14 -27.44
C GLU A 14 30.28 -26.71 -27.99
N ALA A 15 29.10 -26.17 -28.30
CA ALA A 15 28.91 -24.82 -28.84
C ALA A 15 28.69 -23.72 -27.79
N SER A 16 28.86 -24.00 -26.48
CA SER A 16 28.64 -23.01 -25.40
C SER A 16 29.94 -22.39 -24.88
N PRO A 17 30.54 -21.38 -25.53
CA PRO A 17 31.65 -20.63 -24.95
C PRO A 17 31.18 -19.43 -24.10
N THR A 18 29.88 -19.22 -23.94
CA THR A 18 29.37 -17.93 -23.43
C THR A 18 29.10 -17.96 -21.94
N VAL A 19 30.09 -17.57 -21.14
CA VAL A 19 29.84 -17.11 -19.77
C VAL A 19 28.96 -15.85 -19.87
N LEU A 20 27.71 -15.94 -19.41
CA LEU A 20 26.86 -14.77 -19.27
C LEU A 20 27.54 -13.83 -18.27
N LYS A 21 27.92 -12.63 -18.75
CA LYS A 21 28.45 -11.60 -17.85
C LYS A 21 27.33 -11.16 -16.93
N PRO A 22 27.50 -11.23 -15.59
CA PRO A 22 26.50 -10.72 -14.66
C PRO A 22 26.22 -9.24 -14.93
N THR A 23 24.97 -8.82 -14.74
CA THR A 23 24.59 -7.40 -14.80
C THR A 23 25.31 -6.64 -13.68
N PRO A 24 26.11 -5.60 -13.98
CA PRO A 24 26.75 -4.77 -12.95
C PRO A 24 25.72 -4.04 -12.09
N LYS A 25 26.00 -3.89 -10.78
CA LYS A 25 25.10 -3.21 -9.83
C LYS A 25 25.13 -1.68 -9.88
N GLU A 26 26.07 -1.10 -10.62
CA GLU A 26 26.31 0.33 -10.61
C GLU A 26 25.25 1.06 -11.45
N LYS A 27 24.17 1.51 -10.77
CA LYS A 27 23.06 2.35 -11.30
C LYS A 27 22.39 1.78 -12.55
N ILE A 28 21.45 0.89 -12.31
CA ILE A 28 20.72 0.12 -13.30
C ILE A 28 19.47 0.92 -13.73
N VAL A 29 19.53 1.59 -14.87
CA VAL A 29 18.32 2.06 -15.58
C VAL A 29 17.91 1.02 -16.62
N PRO A 30 16.62 0.90 -16.97
CA PRO A 30 16.20 -0.03 -18.01
C PRO A 30 16.92 0.24 -19.33
N VAL A 31 17.31 -0.85 -20.00
CA VAL A 31 17.97 -0.82 -21.31
C VAL A 31 16.97 -1.27 -22.36
N LYS A 32 16.75 -0.40 -23.34
CA LYS A 32 15.83 -0.67 -24.46
C LYS A 32 16.20 -1.95 -25.20
N GLY A 33 15.21 -2.80 -25.46
CA GLY A 33 15.40 -4.06 -26.19
C GLY A 33 16.08 -5.18 -25.38
N LYS A 34 16.40 -4.94 -24.11
CA LYS A 34 16.72 -5.98 -23.14
C LYS A 34 15.51 -6.24 -22.25
N ARG A 35 15.53 -7.38 -21.55
CA ARG A 35 14.52 -7.69 -20.54
C ARG A 35 14.85 -6.94 -19.25
N ASN A 36 13.99 -6.01 -18.85
CA ASN A 36 14.15 -5.21 -17.63
C ASN A 36 13.14 -5.68 -16.57
N ILE A 37 13.67 -6.24 -15.47
CA ILE A 37 12.89 -6.85 -14.39
C ILE A 37 12.94 -5.96 -13.15
N LEU A 38 11.80 -5.40 -12.78
CA LEU A 38 11.59 -4.71 -11.53
C LEU A 38 11.02 -5.69 -10.51
N ILE A 39 11.68 -5.83 -9.37
CA ILE A 39 11.30 -6.77 -8.31
C ILE A 39 11.03 -5.97 -7.06
N THR A 40 9.87 -6.19 -6.45
CA THR A 40 9.59 -5.69 -5.10
C THR A 40 9.23 -6.84 -4.17
N SER A 41 9.60 -6.66 -2.91
CA SER A 41 9.11 -7.49 -1.82
C SER A 41 8.21 -6.65 -0.92
N ALA A 42 7.14 -7.25 -0.38
CA ALA A 42 6.24 -6.55 0.54
C ALA A 42 7.03 -5.84 1.65
N LEU A 43 6.76 -4.54 1.82
CA LEU A 43 7.43 -3.74 2.84
C LEU A 43 7.05 -4.27 4.23
N PRO A 44 7.99 -4.82 5.02
CA PRO A 44 7.69 -5.22 6.39
C PRO A 44 7.29 -4.03 7.25
N TYR A 45 6.26 -4.23 8.07
CA TYR A 45 5.90 -3.29 9.13
C TYR A 45 7.05 -3.13 10.13
N VAL A 46 7.50 -1.89 10.31
CA VAL A 46 8.69 -1.58 11.11
C VAL A 46 8.52 -1.87 12.59
N ASN A 47 7.30 -1.92 13.12
CA ASN A 47 7.05 -1.99 14.56
C ASN A 47 7.19 -3.41 15.16
N ASN A 48 7.58 -4.41 14.36
CA ASN A 48 7.72 -5.81 14.77
C ASN A 48 9.03 -6.41 14.26
N VAL A 49 9.62 -7.34 15.01
CA VAL A 49 10.76 -8.13 14.50
C VAL A 49 10.22 -9.20 13.55
N PRO A 50 10.76 -9.33 12.31
CA PRO A 50 10.25 -10.30 11.35
C PRO A 50 10.60 -11.74 11.79
N HIS A 51 9.65 -12.65 11.66
CA HIS A 51 9.86 -14.09 11.86
C HIS A 51 10.11 -14.81 10.52
N LEU A 52 10.50 -16.09 10.58
CA LEU A 52 10.85 -16.88 9.39
C LEU A 52 9.75 -16.91 8.32
N GLY A 53 8.48 -17.02 8.73
CA GLY A 53 7.32 -16.91 7.84
C GLY A 53 7.30 -15.61 7.01
N ASN A 54 7.60 -14.45 7.62
CA ASN A 54 7.67 -13.19 6.87
C ASN A 54 8.85 -13.20 5.87
N ILE A 55 9.98 -13.77 6.29
CA ILE A 55 11.21 -13.83 5.48
C ILE A 55 10.99 -14.70 4.24
N ILE A 56 10.52 -15.94 4.41
CA ILE A 56 10.31 -16.87 3.30
C ILE A 56 9.22 -16.35 2.35
N GLY A 57 8.16 -15.77 2.89
CA GLY A 57 7.01 -15.37 2.08
C GLY A 57 7.23 -14.13 1.22
N CYS A 58 8.22 -13.31 1.58
CA CYS A 58 8.50 -12.04 0.92
C CYS A 58 9.96 -11.95 0.49
N VAL A 59 10.86 -11.53 1.38
CA VAL A 59 12.20 -11.04 1.01
C VAL A 59 13.13 -12.14 0.50
N LEU A 60 13.05 -13.36 1.03
CA LEU A 60 13.89 -14.47 0.62
C LEU A 60 13.44 -15.03 -0.74
N SER A 61 12.13 -15.18 -0.96
CA SER A 61 11.61 -15.61 -2.26
C SER A 61 11.97 -14.63 -3.38
N ALA A 62 11.84 -13.32 -3.10
CA ALA A 62 12.24 -12.28 -4.04
C ALA A 62 13.75 -12.27 -4.30
N ASP A 63 14.58 -12.50 -3.29
CA ASP A 63 16.04 -12.53 -3.42
C ASP A 63 16.51 -13.66 -4.34
N VAL A 64 15.97 -14.87 -4.17
CA VAL A 64 16.27 -16.01 -5.04
C VAL A 64 15.96 -15.67 -6.49
N PHE A 65 14.82 -15.04 -6.75
CA PHE A 65 14.45 -14.63 -8.10
C PHE A 65 15.34 -13.50 -8.63
N ALA A 66 15.66 -12.50 -7.82
CA ALA A 66 16.55 -11.40 -8.21
C ALA A 66 17.95 -11.91 -8.61
N ARG A 67 18.52 -12.83 -7.84
CA ARG A 67 19.80 -13.48 -8.15
C ARG A 67 19.72 -14.28 -9.45
N TYR A 68 18.65 -15.03 -9.65
CA TYR A 68 18.40 -15.73 -10.91
C TYR A 68 18.35 -14.76 -12.10
N CYS A 69 17.61 -13.65 -12.00
CA CYS A 69 17.51 -12.65 -13.06
C CYS A 69 18.88 -12.04 -13.42
N ARG A 70 19.70 -11.71 -12.40
CA ARG A 70 21.08 -11.23 -12.61
C ARG A 70 21.96 -12.27 -13.31
N LEU A 71 21.86 -13.56 -12.92
CA LEU A 71 22.58 -14.66 -13.58
C LEU A 71 22.14 -14.89 -15.03
N ARG A 72 20.88 -14.58 -15.35
CA ARG A 72 20.34 -14.61 -16.71
C ARG A 72 20.76 -13.41 -17.56
N GLY A 73 21.48 -12.44 -16.99
CA GLY A 73 21.89 -11.21 -17.67
C GLY A 73 20.74 -10.22 -17.90
N TYR A 74 19.66 -10.32 -17.13
CA TYR A 74 18.55 -9.36 -17.20
C TYR A 74 18.91 -8.08 -16.42
N GLU A 75 18.47 -6.94 -16.93
CA GLU A 75 18.55 -5.70 -16.16
C GLU A 75 17.59 -5.84 -14.98
N THR A 76 18.12 -5.87 -13.75
CA THR A 76 17.34 -6.28 -12.58
C THR A 76 17.43 -5.19 -11.51
N LEU A 77 16.29 -4.73 -11.01
CA LEU A 77 16.23 -3.83 -9.86
C LEU A 77 15.37 -4.44 -8.76
N TYR A 78 15.98 -4.76 -7.62
CA TYR A 78 15.31 -5.33 -6.45
C TYR A 78 15.19 -4.31 -5.31
N ILE A 79 13.95 -3.89 -5.03
CA ILE A 79 13.61 -2.85 -4.07
C ILE A 79 12.77 -3.41 -2.91
N CYS A 80 13.12 -3.00 -1.69
CA CYS A 80 12.30 -3.22 -0.49
C CYS A 80 12.60 -2.09 0.52
N GLY A 81 11.97 -2.13 1.68
CA GLY A 81 12.17 -1.17 2.76
C GLY A 81 11.17 -1.38 3.88
N THR A 82 11.19 -0.52 4.88
CA THR A 82 10.25 -0.57 6.01
C THR A 82 9.00 0.27 5.76
N ASP A 83 7.84 -0.32 6.05
CA ASP A 83 6.57 0.39 6.18
C ASP A 83 6.46 0.96 7.60
N GLU A 84 6.40 2.28 7.72
CA GLU A 84 6.68 2.99 8.97
C GLU A 84 5.51 3.82 9.50
N TYR A 85 4.52 4.11 8.67
CA TYR A 85 3.37 4.94 9.05
C TYR A 85 2.23 4.13 9.67
N GLY A 86 1.28 4.85 10.29
CA GLY A 86 0.02 4.28 10.78
C GLY A 86 -0.07 4.09 12.30
N THR A 87 -1.27 3.70 12.72
CA THR A 87 -1.67 3.64 14.15
C THR A 87 -0.81 2.68 14.98
N ALA A 88 -0.36 1.59 14.36
CA ALA A 88 0.44 0.58 15.05
C ALA A 88 1.80 1.14 15.50
N THR A 89 2.42 2.00 14.70
CA THR A 89 3.65 2.72 15.05
C THR A 89 3.40 3.71 16.19
N GLU A 90 2.34 4.53 16.12
CA GLU A 90 2.00 5.48 17.19
C GLU A 90 1.74 4.77 18.53
N THR A 91 1.02 3.64 18.47
CA THR A 91 0.69 2.83 19.65
C THR A 91 1.94 2.26 20.28
N LYS A 92 2.84 1.70 19.47
CA LYS A 92 4.09 1.10 19.94
C LYS A 92 5.02 2.18 20.50
N ALA A 93 5.07 3.35 19.87
CA ALA A 93 5.85 4.50 20.33
C ALA A 93 5.38 4.98 21.70
N LEU A 94 4.06 5.09 21.89
CA LEU A 94 3.46 5.42 23.18
C LEU A 94 3.78 4.36 24.25
N GLN A 95 3.74 3.08 23.91
CA GLN A 95 4.07 1.99 24.83
C GLN A 95 5.54 2.00 25.26
N GLU A 96 6.46 2.36 24.37
CA GLU A 96 7.90 2.46 24.67
C GLU A 96 8.30 3.85 25.20
N GLY A 97 7.37 4.80 25.32
CA GLY A 97 7.63 6.14 25.82
C GLY A 97 8.53 6.99 24.92
N VAL A 98 8.50 6.75 23.62
CA VAL A 98 9.34 7.42 22.60
C VAL A 98 8.48 7.98 21.47
N THR A 99 9.08 8.74 20.56
CA THR A 99 8.38 9.24 19.36
C THR A 99 8.23 8.13 18.30
N PRO A 100 7.22 8.23 17.39
CA PRO A 100 7.10 7.31 16.26
C PRO A 100 8.38 7.20 15.42
N LYS A 101 9.05 8.34 15.19
CA LYS A 101 10.31 8.39 14.45
C LYS A 101 11.41 7.55 15.12
N GLU A 102 11.58 7.67 16.43
CA GLU A 102 12.60 6.92 17.17
C GLU A 102 12.36 5.41 17.12
N ILE A 103 11.10 4.95 17.19
CA ILE A 103 10.75 3.55 16.96
C ILE A 103 11.13 3.12 15.54
N CYS A 104 10.73 3.89 14.53
CA CYS A 104 11.02 3.54 13.15
C CYS A 104 12.53 3.48 12.90
N ASP A 105 13.30 4.43 13.44
CA ASP A 105 14.75 4.47 13.32
C ASP A 105 15.40 3.24 13.96
N LYS A 106 14.97 2.88 15.18
CA LYS A 106 15.43 1.69 15.90
C LYS A 106 15.17 0.42 15.12
N PHE A 107 13.93 0.19 14.70
CA PHE A 107 13.55 -1.07 14.08
C PHE A 107 13.98 -1.17 12.60
N HIS A 108 14.09 -0.06 11.87
CA HIS A 108 14.66 -0.08 10.52
C HIS A 108 16.08 -0.69 10.52
N VAL A 109 16.91 -0.32 11.50
CA VAL A 109 18.24 -0.91 11.68
C VAL A 109 18.14 -2.40 12.00
N ILE A 110 17.21 -2.82 12.86
CA ILE A 110 16.99 -4.24 13.18
C ILE A 110 16.62 -5.05 11.93
N HIS A 111 15.64 -4.59 11.16
CA HIS A 111 15.24 -5.24 9.90
C HIS A 111 16.41 -5.34 8.93
N LYS A 112 17.12 -4.24 8.72
CA LYS A 112 18.27 -4.19 7.82
C LYS A 112 19.35 -5.21 8.25
N SER A 113 19.72 -5.23 9.52
CA SER A 113 20.72 -6.17 10.05
C SER A 113 20.30 -7.64 9.89
N ILE A 114 19.02 -7.97 10.12
CA ILE A 114 18.50 -9.33 9.90
C ILE A 114 18.61 -9.71 8.44
N TYR A 115 18.17 -8.85 7.51
CA TYR A 115 18.20 -9.16 6.09
C TYR A 115 19.62 -9.23 5.52
N GLU A 116 20.54 -8.39 6.01
CA GLU A 116 21.98 -8.50 5.70
C GLU A 116 22.56 -9.82 6.20
N TRP A 117 22.19 -10.27 7.41
CA TRP A 117 22.63 -11.57 7.94
C TRP A 117 22.09 -12.76 7.12
N PHE A 118 20.84 -12.68 6.65
CA PHE A 118 20.27 -13.64 5.69
C PHE A 118 20.86 -13.52 4.28
N ASN A 119 21.77 -12.56 4.05
CA ASN A 119 22.39 -12.27 2.76
C ASN A 119 21.35 -11.92 1.69
N ILE A 120 20.32 -11.15 2.06
CA ILE A 120 19.35 -10.62 1.10
C ILE A 120 19.96 -9.44 0.37
N GLU A 121 19.99 -9.51 -0.95
CA GLU A 121 20.76 -8.63 -1.81
C GLU A 121 19.86 -7.61 -2.53
N PHE A 122 19.28 -6.70 -1.74
CA PHE A 122 18.55 -5.55 -2.27
C PHE A 122 19.47 -4.60 -3.03
N ASP A 123 18.97 -4.00 -4.11
CA ASP A 123 19.62 -2.85 -4.73
C ASP A 123 19.34 -1.57 -3.91
N LYS A 124 18.19 -1.52 -3.23
CA LYS A 124 17.91 -0.56 -2.16
C LYS A 124 16.97 -1.18 -1.11
N PHE A 125 17.39 -1.12 0.14
CA PHE A 125 16.52 -1.26 1.31
C PHE A 125 16.25 0.14 1.88
N GLY A 126 15.04 0.66 1.66
CA GLY A 126 14.66 2.04 1.98
C GLY A 126 13.65 2.18 3.11
N ARG A 127 12.98 3.33 3.15
CA ARG A 127 12.02 3.74 4.19
C ARG A 127 10.87 4.51 3.55
N THR A 128 9.66 4.38 4.12
CA THR A 128 8.48 5.14 3.70
C THR A 128 8.42 6.54 4.32
N THR A 129 9.17 6.84 5.38
CA THR A 129 9.19 8.13 6.08
C THR A 129 10.16 9.15 5.44
N THR A 130 10.00 9.40 4.14
CA THR A 130 10.89 10.30 3.37
C THR A 130 10.13 11.45 2.71
N PRO A 131 10.79 12.59 2.41
CA PRO A 131 10.18 13.66 1.61
C PRO A 131 9.70 13.17 0.23
N GLN A 132 10.43 12.23 -0.39
CA GLN A 132 10.08 11.63 -1.68
C GLN A 132 8.78 10.83 -1.59
N GLN A 133 8.50 10.16 -0.46
CA GLN A 133 7.21 9.52 -0.24
C GLN A 133 6.10 10.55 -0.26
N THR A 134 6.25 11.64 0.50
CA THR A 134 5.22 12.70 0.56
C THR A 134 4.98 13.29 -0.81
N GLU A 135 6.04 13.64 -1.54
CA GLU A 135 5.95 14.21 -2.89
C GLU A 135 5.18 13.29 -3.86
N ILE A 136 5.58 12.01 -3.97
CA ILE A 136 4.98 11.09 -4.94
C ILE A 136 3.55 10.71 -4.53
N ALA A 137 3.29 10.46 -3.24
CA ALA A 137 1.96 10.12 -2.77
C ALA A 137 0.98 11.27 -2.98
N GLN A 138 1.42 12.52 -2.74
CA GLN A 138 0.62 13.71 -3.00
C GLN A 138 0.39 13.92 -4.50
N ASP A 139 1.40 13.74 -5.35
CA ASP A 139 1.25 13.83 -6.81
C ASP A 139 0.25 12.81 -7.38
N ILE A 140 0.38 11.53 -6.99
CA ILE A 140 -0.57 10.47 -7.39
C ILE A 140 -1.98 10.81 -6.91
N PHE A 141 -2.12 11.23 -5.65
CA PHE A 141 -3.41 11.63 -5.09
C PHE A 141 -4.04 12.79 -5.87
N LEU A 142 -3.29 13.86 -6.14
CA LEU A 142 -3.79 15.04 -6.86
C LEU A 142 -4.22 14.68 -8.29
N LYS A 143 -3.49 13.79 -8.97
CA LYS A 143 -3.88 13.25 -10.28
C LYS A 143 -5.17 12.44 -10.20
N LEU A 144 -5.31 11.56 -9.21
CA LEU A 144 -6.53 10.80 -8.97
C LEU A 144 -7.73 11.72 -8.68
N HIS A 145 -7.51 12.75 -7.87
CA HIS A 145 -8.52 13.74 -7.51
C HIS A 145 -8.99 14.51 -8.74
N LYS A 146 -8.06 15.06 -9.53
CA LYS A 146 -8.33 15.76 -10.79
C LYS A 146 -9.06 14.86 -11.81
N ASN A 147 -8.72 13.58 -11.87
CA ASN A 147 -9.32 12.62 -12.79
C ASN A 147 -10.67 12.05 -12.28
N GLY A 148 -11.18 12.50 -11.13
CA GLY A 148 -12.49 12.11 -10.60
C GLY A 148 -12.55 10.69 -10.00
N PHE A 149 -11.39 10.14 -9.59
CA PHE A 149 -11.26 8.84 -8.93
C PHE A 149 -11.32 8.91 -7.41
N THR A 150 -11.40 10.11 -6.83
CA THR A 150 -11.64 10.29 -5.40
C THR A 150 -13.00 10.92 -5.15
N SER A 151 -13.60 10.66 -3.99
CA SER A 151 -14.77 11.38 -3.49
C SER A 151 -14.55 11.79 -2.03
N SER A 152 -15.03 12.97 -1.66
CA SER A 152 -15.11 13.40 -0.27
C SER A 152 -16.48 13.07 0.28
N LEU A 153 -16.52 12.46 1.46
CA LEU A 153 -17.76 12.29 2.23
C LEU A 153 -17.49 12.77 3.65
N SER A 154 -18.40 13.57 4.19
CA SER A 154 -18.50 13.73 5.63
C SER A 154 -18.99 12.40 6.19
N ILE A 155 -18.18 11.79 7.05
CA ILE A 155 -18.66 10.75 7.95
C ILE A 155 -19.03 11.47 9.23
N ASP A 156 -20.29 11.42 9.58
CA ASP A 156 -20.76 12.03 10.82
C ASP A 156 -20.22 11.16 11.98
N GLN A 157 -19.32 11.73 12.79
CA GLN A 157 -18.78 11.07 13.97
C GLN A 157 -18.55 12.11 15.06
N LEU A 158 -19.19 11.92 16.20
CA LEU A 158 -19.16 12.89 17.28
C LEU A 158 -17.85 12.80 18.06
N HIS A 159 -17.13 13.91 18.20
CA HIS A 159 -15.86 14.00 18.93
C HIS A 159 -15.96 15.07 20.02
N CYS A 160 -15.70 14.72 21.30
CA CYS A 160 -15.54 15.76 22.35
C CYS A 160 -14.10 16.26 22.33
N GLN A 161 -13.88 17.48 21.83
CA GLN A 161 -12.57 18.15 21.83
C GLN A 161 -11.96 18.25 23.24
N LYS A 162 -12.78 18.48 24.27
CA LYS A 162 -12.32 18.58 25.66
C LYS A 162 -11.84 17.24 26.23
N CYS A 163 -12.38 16.12 25.74
CA CYS A 163 -11.97 14.78 26.15
C CYS A 163 -10.98 14.13 25.17
N ASP A 164 -10.74 14.78 24.03
CA ASP A 164 -9.95 14.29 22.89
C ASP A 164 -10.30 12.84 22.51
N LYS A 165 -11.61 12.57 22.37
CA LYS A 165 -12.16 11.24 22.10
C LYS A 165 -13.36 11.28 21.17
N PHE A 166 -13.42 10.31 20.26
CA PHE A 166 -14.65 9.96 19.54
C PHE A 166 -15.65 9.31 20.51
N LEU A 167 -16.90 9.69 20.39
CA LEU A 167 -17.97 9.29 21.29
C LEU A 167 -18.78 8.16 20.65
N ALA A 168 -18.86 7.03 21.35
CA ALA A 168 -19.87 6.02 21.06
C ALA A 168 -21.26 6.57 21.45
N ASP A 169 -22.31 6.03 20.86
CA ASP A 169 -23.70 6.49 21.02
C ASP A 169 -24.12 6.68 22.49
N ARG A 170 -23.72 5.76 23.38
CA ARG A 170 -23.97 5.83 24.83
C ARG A 170 -23.35 7.04 25.55
N PHE A 171 -22.36 7.68 24.94
CA PHE A 171 -21.67 8.85 25.48
C PHE A 171 -22.13 10.16 24.83
N VAL A 172 -23.23 10.11 24.08
CA VAL A 172 -23.85 11.26 23.44
C VAL A 172 -25.26 11.42 23.98
N THR A 173 -25.62 12.64 24.39
CA THR A 173 -27.01 13.03 24.64
C THR A 173 -27.36 14.28 23.86
N GLY A 174 -28.64 14.50 23.57
CA GLY A 174 -29.08 15.69 22.83
C GLY A 174 -30.59 15.73 22.66
N ILE A 175 -31.06 16.67 21.84
CA ILE A 175 -32.48 16.86 21.59
C ILE A 175 -32.95 15.88 20.49
N CYS A 176 -33.96 15.06 20.79
CA CYS A 176 -34.56 14.12 19.88
C CYS A 176 -35.12 14.84 18.64
N PRO A 177 -34.71 14.45 17.42
CA PRO A 177 -35.17 15.11 16.20
C PRO A 177 -36.67 14.85 15.91
N PHE A 178 -37.26 13.81 16.53
CA PHE A 178 -38.63 13.37 16.24
C PHE A 178 -39.69 13.91 17.22
N CYS A 179 -39.38 13.99 18.51
CA CYS A 179 -40.34 14.42 19.53
C CYS A 179 -39.88 15.62 20.36
N GLY A 180 -38.66 16.11 20.16
CA GLY A 180 -38.13 17.29 20.87
C GLY A 180 -37.68 17.04 22.32
N PHE A 181 -37.66 15.79 22.80
CA PHE A 181 -37.13 15.45 24.12
C PHE A 181 -35.64 15.82 24.22
N ASP A 182 -35.24 16.57 25.23
CA ASP A 182 -33.96 17.30 25.27
C ASP A 182 -32.77 16.53 25.85
N ASP A 183 -32.98 15.29 26.31
CA ASP A 183 -31.94 14.38 26.81
C ASP A 183 -32.03 12.98 26.18
N ALA A 184 -32.34 12.91 24.88
CA ALA A 184 -32.29 11.67 24.13
C ALA A 184 -30.86 11.15 24.00
N ARG A 185 -30.69 9.83 24.09
CA ARG A 185 -29.39 9.16 23.96
C ARG A 185 -29.03 8.93 22.49
N GLY A 186 -27.75 8.77 22.20
CA GLY A 186 -27.28 8.59 20.83
C GLY A 186 -27.78 7.34 20.10
N ASP A 187 -28.33 6.37 20.83
CA ASP A 187 -28.87 5.10 20.31
C ASP A 187 -30.40 5.05 20.32
N GLN A 188 -31.04 5.74 21.27
CA GLN A 188 -32.48 5.69 21.49
C GLN A 188 -33.01 6.93 22.21
N CYS A 189 -34.21 7.39 21.82
CA CYS A 189 -34.97 8.37 22.60
C CYS A 189 -35.89 7.66 23.61
N ASP A 190 -35.67 7.87 24.90
CA ASP A 190 -36.48 7.23 25.96
C ASP A 190 -37.92 7.78 26.04
N ALA A 191 -38.19 8.98 25.50
CA ALA A 191 -39.53 9.57 25.51
C ALA A 191 -40.46 9.03 24.40
N CYS A 192 -39.93 8.76 23.20
CA CYS A 192 -40.74 8.26 22.07
C CYS A 192 -40.38 6.84 21.63
N GLY A 193 -39.39 6.22 22.27
CA GLY A 193 -38.95 4.84 22.03
C GLY A 193 -38.17 4.61 20.73
N ARG A 194 -38.01 5.63 19.86
CA ARG A 194 -37.34 5.48 18.57
C ARG A 194 -35.85 5.23 18.73
N LEU A 195 -35.34 4.26 17.98
CA LEU A 195 -33.91 4.09 17.74
C LEU A 195 -33.43 5.19 16.79
N ILE A 196 -32.29 5.79 17.12
CA ILE A 196 -31.70 6.91 16.38
C ILE A 196 -30.19 6.71 16.29
N ASN A 197 -29.55 7.33 15.31
CA ASN A 197 -28.09 7.43 15.31
C ASN A 197 -27.67 8.70 16.03
N ALA A 198 -26.54 8.69 16.73
CA ALA A 198 -26.13 9.81 17.59
C ALA A 198 -25.96 11.12 16.81
N VAL A 199 -25.59 11.01 15.53
CA VAL A 199 -25.42 12.10 14.57
C VAL A 199 -26.74 12.77 14.16
N GLU A 200 -27.88 12.14 14.43
CA GLU A 200 -29.21 12.67 14.14
C GLU A 200 -29.75 13.55 15.29
N LEU A 201 -29.10 13.53 16.46
CA LEU A 201 -29.49 14.36 17.60
C LEU A 201 -29.30 15.84 17.29
N LYS A 202 -30.29 16.66 17.65
CA LYS A 202 -30.15 18.12 17.61
C LYS A 202 -29.38 18.57 18.84
N SER A 203 -28.39 19.44 18.66
CA SER A 203 -27.51 19.90 19.73
C SER A 203 -26.87 18.78 20.56
N PRO A 204 -26.14 17.85 19.92
CA PRO A 204 -25.51 16.74 20.60
C PRO A 204 -24.45 17.24 21.59
N LYS A 205 -24.38 16.60 22.74
CA LYS A 205 -23.48 16.90 23.86
C LYS A 205 -22.78 15.62 24.28
N CYS A 206 -21.52 15.75 24.68
CA CYS A 206 -20.83 14.66 25.33
C CYS A 206 -21.42 14.41 26.72
N HIS A 207 -21.81 13.18 27.02
CA HIS A 207 -22.34 12.83 28.32
C HIS A 207 -21.32 13.06 29.45
N ILE A 208 -20.02 12.91 29.16
CA ILE A 208 -18.91 13.07 30.11
C ILE A 208 -18.61 14.56 30.35
N CYS A 209 -18.31 15.29 29.27
CA CYS A 209 -17.78 16.66 29.35
C CYS A 209 -18.89 17.74 29.34
N LYS A 210 -20.14 17.36 28.98
CA LYS A 210 -21.32 18.22 28.77
C LYS A 210 -21.15 19.33 27.73
N VAL A 211 -20.02 19.33 27.02
CA VAL A 211 -19.74 20.26 25.92
C VAL A 211 -20.48 19.78 24.66
N PHE A 212 -20.97 20.74 23.88
CA PHE A 212 -21.52 20.51 22.55
C PHE A 212 -20.50 19.81 21.65
N VAL A 213 -20.94 18.82 20.89
CA VAL A 213 -20.08 18.03 20.02
C VAL A 213 -20.60 18.09 18.59
N ASP A 214 -20.13 19.03 17.78
CA ASP A 214 -20.22 18.86 16.33
C ASP A 214 -18.83 18.50 15.82
N PHE A 215 -18.73 17.36 15.15
CA PHE A 215 -17.58 17.09 14.32
C PHE A 215 -17.99 16.26 13.11
N TYR A 216 -17.70 16.79 11.93
CA TYR A 216 -17.80 16.07 10.68
C TYR A 216 -16.40 15.58 10.34
N LEU A 217 -16.20 14.27 10.25
CA LEU A 217 -14.95 13.74 9.73
C LEU A 217 -15.04 13.74 8.21
N LEU A 218 -14.46 14.77 7.60
CA LEU A 218 -14.19 14.71 6.17
C LEU A 218 -13.24 13.53 5.89
N SER A 219 -13.70 12.59 5.09
CA SER A 219 -12.91 11.44 4.66
C SER A 219 -12.85 11.39 3.14
N LEU A 220 -11.67 11.10 2.62
CA LEU A 220 -11.51 10.86 1.19
C LEU A 220 -11.62 9.37 0.91
N PHE A 221 -12.24 9.05 -0.21
CA PHE A 221 -12.45 7.70 -0.67
C PHE A 221 -11.91 7.53 -2.09
N LEU A 222 -11.17 6.45 -2.32
CA LEU A 222 -10.79 5.98 -3.65
C LEU A 222 -11.94 5.18 -4.27
N MET A 223 -12.33 5.53 -5.49
CA MET A 223 -13.46 4.96 -6.22
C MET A 223 -13.03 3.76 -7.08
N LEU A 224 -12.86 2.59 -6.46
CA LEU A 224 -12.33 1.39 -7.14
C LEU A 224 -13.14 0.98 -8.38
N LYS A 225 -14.49 1.08 -8.33
CA LYS A 225 -15.38 0.76 -9.46
C LYS A 225 -15.07 1.54 -10.74
N LYS A 226 -14.52 2.76 -10.64
CA LYS A 226 -14.22 3.59 -11.82
C LYS A 226 -12.94 3.17 -12.55
N CYS A 227 -12.03 2.45 -11.89
CA CYS A 227 -10.67 2.20 -12.38
C CYS A 227 -10.55 1.17 -13.52
N LEU A 228 -11.66 0.67 -14.09
CA LEU A 228 -11.67 -0.38 -15.14
C LEU A 228 -10.80 -1.61 -14.79
N LEU A 229 -10.63 -1.89 -13.49
CA LEU A 229 -9.75 -2.95 -13.00
C LEU A 229 -10.12 -4.32 -13.59
N SER A 230 -11.40 -4.59 -13.80
CA SER A 230 -11.86 -5.91 -14.26
C SER A 230 -11.30 -6.28 -15.63
N SER A 231 -11.24 -5.36 -16.60
CA SER A 231 -10.70 -5.64 -17.93
C SER A 231 -9.18 -5.80 -17.89
N TRP A 232 -8.48 -4.97 -17.13
CA TRP A 232 -7.03 -5.07 -16.96
C TRP A 232 -6.60 -6.42 -16.36
N HIS A 233 -7.25 -6.84 -15.27
CA HIS A 233 -6.95 -8.13 -14.63
C HIS A 233 -7.16 -9.33 -15.56
N LEU A 234 -8.24 -9.33 -16.34
CA LEU A 234 -8.53 -10.41 -17.27
C LEU A 234 -7.44 -10.54 -18.33
N ILE A 235 -6.89 -9.41 -18.79
CA ILE A 235 -5.79 -9.40 -19.76
C ILE A 235 -4.50 -9.91 -19.12
N GLU A 236 -4.08 -9.35 -17.98
CA GLU A 236 -2.81 -9.72 -17.34
C GLU A 236 -2.78 -11.18 -16.85
N ILE A 237 -3.87 -11.67 -16.25
CA ILE A 237 -3.95 -13.04 -15.74
C ILE A 237 -4.04 -14.06 -16.89
N ALA A 238 -4.57 -13.68 -18.06
CA ALA A 238 -4.68 -14.57 -19.21
C ALA A 238 -3.39 -14.70 -20.02
N LYS A 239 -2.35 -13.89 -19.74
CA LYS A 239 -1.08 -13.98 -20.46
C LYS A 239 -0.43 -15.35 -20.25
N PRO A 240 0.05 -16.03 -21.31
CA PRO A 240 0.65 -17.37 -21.20
C PRO A 240 1.88 -17.43 -20.28
N ASP A 241 2.59 -16.32 -20.14
CA ASP A 241 3.77 -16.17 -19.30
C ASP A 241 3.45 -15.63 -17.90
N THR A 242 2.17 -15.54 -17.52
CA THR A 242 1.78 -15.10 -16.18
C THR A 242 2.45 -15.95 -15.10
N ARG A 243 2.91 -15.28 -14.04
CA ARG A 243 3.46 -15.87 -12.81
C ARG A 243 2.64 -15.44 -11.60
N TRP A 244 1.40 -15.04 -11.82
CA TRP A 244 0.45 -14.87 -10.72
C TRP A 244 0.21 -16.21 -10.05
N SER A 245 0.41 -16.26 -8.74
CA SER A 245 0.15 -17.48 -7.98
C SER A 245 -1.36 -17.79 -7.93
N PRO A 246 -1.77 -19.07 -7.88
CA PRO A 246 -3.19 -19.43 -7.92
C PRO A 246 -4.04 -18.79 -6.80
N ASN A 247 -3.48 -18.68 -5.58
CA ASN A 247 -4.08 -17.97 -4.45
C ASN A 247 -4.29 -16.47 -4.75
N ALA A 248 -3.30 -15.80 -5.35
CA ALA A 248 -3.41 -14.39 -5.72
C ALA A 248 -4.53 -14.17 -6.76
N ILE A 249 -4.60 -15.04 -7.78
CA ILE A 249 -5.67 -15.02 -8.78
C ILE A 249 -7.04 -15.20 -8.12
N ALA A 250 -7.17 -16.16 -7.20
CA ALA A 250 -8.43 -16.43 -6.51
C ALA A 250 -8.90 -15.23 -5.66
N ILE A 251 -7.99 -14.61 -4.89
CA ILE A 251 -8.29 -13.45 -4.05
C ILE A 251 -8.75 -12.26 -4.91
N VAL A 252 -8.01 -11.94 -5.97
CA VAL A 252 -8.35 -10.82 -6.85
C VAL A 252 -9.66 -11.06 -7.58
N LYS A 253 -9.91 -12.26 -8.09
CA LYS A 253 -11.21 -12.62 -8.67
C LYS A 253 -12.34 -12.50 -7.65
N GLY A 254 -12.10 -12.87 -6.39
CA GLY A 254 -13.04 -12.68 -5.29
C GLY A 254 -13.40 -11.21 -5.07
N TRP A 255 -12.40 -10.32 -5.04
CA TRP A 255 -12.61 -8.87 -4.92
C TRP A 255 -13.41 -8.28 -6.10
N ILE A 256 -13.11 -8.73 -7.33
CA ILE A 256 -13.85 -8.28 -8.53
C ILE A 256 -15.30 -8.76 -8.47
N LYS A 257 -15.54 -10.03 -8.10
CA LYS A 257 -16.88 -10.62 -7.99
C LYS A 257 -17.69 -9.98 -6.86
N GLY A 258 -17.07 -9.64 -5.74
CA GLY A 258 -17.71 -9.03 -4.57
C GLY A 258 -18.13 -7.58 -4.78
N GLY A 259 -17.70 -6.93 -5.87
CA GLY A 259 -17.97 -5.52 -6.14
C GLY A 259 -16.88 -4.62 -5.58
N LEU A 260 -16.29 -3.82 -6.47
CA LEU A 260 -15.20 -2.90 -6.16
C LEU A 260 -15.73 -1.60 -5.52
N GLU A 261 -16.10 -1.69 -4.24
CA GLU A 261 -16.60 -0.56 -3.47
C GLU A 261 -15.54 0.53 -3.25
N LYS A 262 -16.01 1.73 -2.88
CA LYS A 262 -15.13 2.82 -2.48
C LYS A 262 -14.37 2.47 -1.20
N ARG A 263 -13.11 2.91 -1.08
CA ARG A 263 -12.26 2.65 0.10
C ARG A 263 -11.76 3.95 0.69
N CYS A 264 -11.89 4.12 2.00
CA CYS A 264 -11.41 5.31 2.69
C CYS A 264 -9.87 5.35 2.70
N ILE A 265 -9.30 6.44 2.20
CA ILE A 265 -7.85 6.65 2.03
C ILE A 265 -7.28 7.70 3.00
N THR A 266 -8.05 8.17 3.97
CA THR A 266 -7.59 9.12 5.00
C THR A 266 -7.75 8.57 6.40
N ARG A 267 -6.93 9.03 7.33
CA ARG A 267 -7.01 8.73 8.76
C ARG A 267 -6.72 9.96 9.60
N ASP A 268 -7.32 9.99 10.77
CA ASP A 268 -7.11 10.99 11.83
C ASP A 268 -5.92 10.57 12.69
N LEU A 269 -4.72 10.63 12.11
CA LEU A 269 -3.45 10.31 12.77
C LEU A 269 -2.48 11.46 12.55
N LYS A 270 -1.45 11.54 13.40
CA LYS A 270 -0.37 12.52 13.23
C LYS A 270 0.80 11.93 12.46
N TRP A 271 1.02 10.63 12.58
CA TRP A 271 2.12 9.90 11.94
C TRP A 271 1.71 9.26 10.61
N GLY A 272 1.84 10.03 9.53
CA GLY A 272 1.52 9.61 8.17
C GLY A 272 1.83 10.70 7.14
N THR A 273 1.67 10.36 5.86
CA THR A 273 1.80 11.34 4.76
C THR A 273 0.63 12.32 4.79
N ALA A 274 0.90 13.62 4.88
CA ALA A 274 -0.14 14.65 4.94
C ALA A 274 -0.97 14.75 3.64
N VAL A 275 -2.27 15.03 3.79
CA VAL A 275 -3.20 15.18 2.67
C VAL A 275 -3.15 16.62 2.12
N PRO A 276 -2.90 16.85 0.81
CA PRO A 276 -2.69 18.18 0.26
C PRO A 276 -4.02 18.84 -0.18
N LEU A 277 -5.04 18.85 0.69
CA LEU A 277 -6.32 19.52 0.45
C LEU A 277 -6.73 20.38 1.64
N ALA A 278 -7.38 21.52 1.34
CA ALA A 278 -7.99 22.37 2.36
C ALA A 278 -9.06 21.57 3.14
N GLY A 279 -9.05 21.70 4.47
CA GLY A 279 -9.93 20.97 5.38
C GLY A 279 -9.43 19.58 5.81
N TYR A 280 -8.23 19.19 5.37
CA TYR A 280 -7.58 17.91 5.74
C TYR A 280 -6.24 18.12 6.47
N GLU A 281 -6.01 19.31 7.05
CA GLU A 281 -4.73 19.70 7.66
C GLU A 281 -4.31 18.79 8.82
N ASN A 282 -5.28 18.20 9.52
CA ASN A 282 -5.05 17.27 10.63
C ASN A 282 -5.23 15.79 10.22
N LYS A 283 -5.17 15.49 8.93
CA LYS A 283 -5.36 14.15 8.38
C LYS A 283 -4.15 13.71 7.58
N VAL A 284 -3.91 12.41 7.64
CA VAL A 284 -2.89 11.74 6.84
C VAL A 284 -3.54 10.72 5.92
N PHE A 285 -2.83 10.32 4.88
CA PHE A 285 -3.22 9.17 4.08
C PHE A 285 -3.24 7.91 4.95
N TYR A 286 -4.22 7.06 4.68
CA TYR A 286 -4.27 5.73 5.22
C TYR A 286 -3.09 4.93 4.69
N VAL A 287 -2.34 4.26 5.57
CA VAL A 287 -1.12 3.53 5.21
C VAL A 287 -1.30 2.56 4.03
N TRP A 288 -2.45 1.90 3.91
CA TRP A 288 -2.69 0.98 2.79
C TRP A 288 -3.00 1.65 1.45
N PHE A 289 -3.16 2.97 1.42
CA PHE A 289 -3.16 3.76 0.19
C PHE A 289 -1.74 4.09 -0.27
N ASP A 290 -0.85 4.54 0.64
CA ASP A 290 0.47 5.05 0.27
C ASP A 290 1.65 4.10 0.55
N ALA A 291 1.49 3.00 1.29
CA ALA A 291 2.55 2.03 1.51
C ALA A 291 3.08 1.42 0.19
N PRO A 292 2.25 1.00 -0.79
CA PRO A 292 2.75 0.56 -2.10
C PRO A 292 3.44 1.68 -2.90
N ILE A 293 3.10 2.96 -2.65
CA ILE A 293 3.81 4.11 -3.23
C ILE A 293 5.24 4.19 -2.68
N GLY A 294 5.49 3.56 -1.52
CA GLY A 294 6.82 3.33 -0.95
C GLY A 294 7.81 2.72 -1.94
N TYR A 295 7.39 1.82 -2.83
CA TYR A 295 8.30 1.26 -3.82
C TYR A 295 8.85 2.32 -4.79
N LEU A 296 8.00 3.28 -5.19
CA LEU A 296 8.37 4.38 -6.09
C LEU A 296 9.31 5.34 -5.36
N SER A 297 8.96 5.73 -4.13
CA SER A 297 9.76 6.70 -3.35
C SER A 297 11.12 6.14 -2.94
N ILE A 298 11.21 4.85 -2.60
CA ILE A 298 12.48 4.16 -2.34
C ILE A 298 13.34 4.13 -3.61
N THR A 299 12.72 3.87 -4.77
CA THR A 299 13.42 3.89 -6.06
C THR A 299 13.92 5.30 -6.39
N LYS A 300 13.12 6.33 -6.13
CA LYS A 300 13.54 7.75 -6.28
C LYS A 300 14.69 8.10 -5.35
N CYS A 301 14.69 7.61 -4.12
CA CYS A 301 15.82 7.78 -3.19
C CYS A 301 17.11 7.09 -3.68
N LEU A 302 17.02 6.07 -4.52
CA LEU A 302 18.19 5.40 -5.11
C LEU A 302 18.66 6.09 -6.40
N LEU A 303 17.74 6.43 -7.30
CA LEU A 303 18.06 6.80 -8.69
C LEU A 303 17.86 8.28 -9.03
N GLY A 304 17.36 9.08 -8.08
CA GLY A 304 16.89 10.44 -8.37
C GLY A 304 15.78 10.39 -9.42
N ASP A 305 15.75 11.35 -10.35
CA ASP A 305 14.71 11.46 -11.38
C ASP A 305 14.66 10.26 -12.35
N ASN A 306 15.70 9.43 -12.41
CA ASN A 306 15.69 8.22 -13.24
C ASN A 306 14.73 7.12 -12.72
N TRP A 307 14.11 7.28 -11.55
CA TRP A 307 13.13 6.32 -11.02
C TRP A 307 11.93 6.11 -11.97
N GLU A 308 11.54 7.16 -12.70
CA GLU A 308 10.43 7.10 -13.67
C GLU A 308 10.74 6.14 -14.82
N LYS A 309 12.02 5.91 -15.16
CA LYS A 309 12.38 4.95 -16.21
C LYS A 309 11.97 3.52 -15.86
N TRP A 310 11.88 3.20 -14.56
CA TRP A 310 11.38 1.91 -14.07
C TRP A 310 9.87 1.92 -13.84
N TRP A 311 9.36 2.99 -13.23
CA TRP A 311 7.98 3.03 -12.73
C TRP A 311 6.98 3.70 -13.66
N LYS A 312 7.41 4.32 -14.75
CA LYS A 312 6.55 4.94 -15.77
C LYS A 312 6.89 4.46 -17.19
N ASN A 313 7.19 3.17 -17.31
CA ASN A 313 7.67 2.55 -18.54
C ASN A 313 7.14 1.11 -18.71
N PRO A 314 5.80 0.91 -18.76
CA PRO A 314 5.18 -0.41 -18.78
C PRO A 314 5.50 -1.24 -20.03
N GLU A 315 6.02 -0.61 -21.09
CA GLU A 315 6.36 -1.30 -22.35
C GLU A 315 7.70 -2.01 -22.29
N GLU A 316 8.65 -1.50 -21.50
CA GLU A 316 10.02 -2.04 -21.42
C GLU A 316 10.31 -2.72 -20.07
N VAL A 317 9.44 -2.57 -19.07
CA VAL A 317 9.64 -3.06 -17.69
C VAL A 317 8.59 -4.08 -17.29
N GLU A 318 9.06 -5.26 -16.84
CA GLU A 318 8.23 -6.27 -16.19
C GLU A 318 8.35 -6.16 -14.66
N LEU A 319 7.22 -5.97 -13.98
CA LEU A 319 7.13 -5.86 -12.53
C LEU A 319 6.67 -7.18 -11.87
N PHE A 320 7.51 -7.68 -10.96
CA PHE A 320 7.24 -8.80 -10.07
C PHE A 320 7.06 -8.32 -8.63
N ASN A 321 5.95 -8.66 -7.99
CA ASN A 321 5.72 -8.41 -6.57
C ASN A 321 5.71 -9.73 -5.79
N PHE A 322 6.57 -9.84 -4.78
CA PHE A 322 6.62 -10.97 -3.86
C PHE A 322 6.02 -10.57 -2.51
N LEU A 323 4.97 -11.28 -2.08
CA LEU A 323 4.18 -10.87 -0.92
C LEU A 323 3.47 -12.05 -0.26
N GLY A 324 3.03 -11.89 0.99
CA GLY A 324 2.09 -12.83 1.62
C GLY A 324 0.65 -12.62 1.13
N LYS A 325 -0.21 -13.65 1.21
CA LYS A 325 -1.60 -13.62 0.72
C LYS A 325 -2.41 -12.40 1.17
N ASP A 326 -2.19 -11.92 2.39
CA ASP A 326 -2.93 -10.79 2.98
C ASP A 326 -2.66 -9.46 2.25
N ASN A 327 -1.52 -9.37 1.55
CA ASN A 327 -1.11 -8.19 0.79
C ASN A 327 -1.66 -8.18 -0.65
N VAL A 328 -2.26 -9.28 -1.12
CA VAL A 328 -2.68 -9.45 -2.52
C VAL A 328 -3.69 -8.38 -2.93
N ALA A 329 -4.68 -8.08 -2.09
CA ALA A 329 -5.70 -7.09 -2.44
C ALA A 329 -5.11 -5.68 -2.67
N PHE A 330 -4.07 -5.33 -1.92
CA PHE A 330 -3.44 -4.02 -2.04
C PHE A 330 -2.60 -3.91 -3.31
N HIS A 331 -1.89 -4.98 -3.69
CA HIS A 331 -0.99 -4.98 -4.85
C HIS A 331 -1.67 -5.39 -6.15
N GLY A 332 -2.71 -6.23 -6.07
CA GLY A 332 -3.52 -6.63 -7.21
C GLY A 332 -4.65 -5.66 -7.51
N VAL A 333 -5.27 -5.03 -6.51
CA VAL A 333 -6.51 -4.23 -6.74
C VAL A 333 -6.30 -2.76 -6.46
N MET A 334 -5.95 -2.40 -5.21
CA MET A 334 -5.93 -1.00 -4.79
C MET A 334 -4.84 -0.20 -5.50
N PHE A 335 -3.60 -0.68 -5.49
CA PHE A 335 -2.47 0.04 -6.08
C PHE A 335 -2.57 0.14 -7.61
N PRO A 336 -2.91 -0.92 -8.36
CA PRO A 336 -3.22 -0.79 -9.78
C PRO A 336 -4.33 0.23 -10.09
N CYS A 337 -5.36 0.35 -9.23
CA CYS A 337 -6.36 1.40 -9.40
C CYS A 337 -5.78 2.80 -9.22
N THR A 338 -4.90 3.00 -8.25
CA THR A 338 -4.21 4.29 -8.09
C THR A 338 -3.34 4.63 -9.31
N GLN A 339 -2.62 3.65 -9.84
CA GLN A 339 -1.74 3.82 -11.01
C GLN A 339 -2.53 4.08 -12.30
N LEU A 340 -3.57 3.29 -12.57
CA LEU A 340 -4.45 3.47 -13.73
C LEU A 340 -5.24 4.79 -13.64
N GLY A 341 -5.77 5.11 -12.47
CA GLY A 341 -6.57 6.31 -12.24
C GLY A 341 -5.75 7.60 -12.31
N ALA A 342 -4.45 7.55 -11.98
CA ALA A 342 -3.54 8.69 -12.13
C ALA A 342 -3.27 9.06 -13.60
N ARG A 343 -3.41 8.10 -14.53
CA ARG A 343 -3.20 8.29 -15.99
C ARG A 343 -1.82 8.87 -16.34
N ASP A 344 -0.79 8.34 -15.70
CA ASP A 344 0.59 8.86 -15.79
C ASP A 344 1.58 7.78 -16.26
N ASN A 345 1.11 6.90 -17.15
CA ASN A 345 1.90 5.84 -17.78
C ASN A 345 2.65 4.93 -16.79
N TYR A 346 2.09 4.64 -15.62
CA TYR A 346 2.74 3.82 -14.60
C TYR A 346 2.98 2.39 -15.07
N THR A 347 4.13 1.83 -14.68
CA THR A 347 4.41 0.40 -14.69
C THR A 347 3.56 -0.27 -13.62
N ILE A 348 2.60 -1.10 -14.03
CA ILE A 348 1.69 -1.82 -13.15
C ILE A 348 2.17 -3.28 -13.04
N VAL A 349 1.85 -3.95 -11.93
CA VAL A 349 2.31 -5.31 -11.67
C VAL A 349 1.94 -6.29 -12.79
N ASN A 350 2.94 -6.97 -13.34
CA ASN A 350 2.75 -8.04 -14.33
C ASN A 350 2.58 -9.39 -13.63
N HIS A 351 3.25 -9.58 -12.50
CA HIS A 351 3.27 -10.85 -11.77
C HIS A 351 3.16 -10.64 -10.26
N VAL A 352 2.09 -11.19 -9.66
CA VAL A 352 1.92 -11.25 -8.20
C VAL A 352 2.25 -12.65 -7.69
N CYS A 353 3.43 -12.78 -7.09
CA CYS A 353 3.92 -14.03 -6.51
C CYS A 353 3.58 -14.06 -5.02
N ALA A 354 2.38 -14.55 -4.69
CA ALA A 354 1.90 -14.62 -3.32
C ALA A 354 2.17 -15.98 -2.67
N THR A 355 2.73 -15.96 -1.48
CA THR A 355 2.90 -17.14 -0.61
C THR A 355 1.80 -17.19 0.46
N GLU A 356 1.52 -18.41 0.94
CA GLU A 356 0.36 -18.86 1.74
C GLU A 356 -0.90 -19.26 0.98
#